data_AF-A0A0R2DMI2-F1
#
_entry.id   AF-A0A0R2DMI2-F1
#
_cell.length_a   1.000
_cell.length_b   1.000
_cell.length_c   1.000
_cell.angle_alpha   90.00
_cell.angle_beta   90.00
_cell.angle_gamma   90.00
#
_symmetry.space_group_name_H-M   'P 1'
#
loop_
_entity.id
_entity.type
_entity.pdbx_description
1 polymer ?
#
loop_
_entity_poly.entity_id
_entity_poly.type
_entity_poly.pdbx_seq_one_letter_code
_entity_poly.pdbx_strand_id
1 'polypeptide(L)'
;MISQREIELEWPYREFQDENVGGGRSTITSFKAQELIEKKEQDPYLQRLYRLRMIKDDLLIDMTKQQRQIYELRWCTDDYYDWLLVGELLEPRLSKAQIYRKREKLLELLAKKEGILRK
;
A
#
# COMPACT_ATOMS: atom_id res chain seq x y z
N MET A 1 -4.40 -3.07 -7.87
CA MET A 1 -4.47 -1.80 -7.09
C MET A 1 -5.66 -1.86 -6.13
N ILE A 2 -5.64 -1.15 -5.00
CA ILE A 2 -6.76 -1.12 -4.02
C ILE A 2 -8.09 -0.79 -4.71
N SER A 3 -8.13 0.33 -5.44
CA SER A 3 -9.34 0.80 -6.15
C SER A 3 -9.89 -0.22 -7.14
N GLN A 4 -9.02 -0.93 -7.88
CA GLN A 4 -9.46 -1.98 -8.80
C GLN A 4 -10.15 -3.12 -8.04
N ARG A 5 -9.59 -3.55 -6.90
CA ARG A 5 -10.18 -4.63 -6.10
C ARG A 5 -11.50 -4.19 -5.44
N GLU A 6 -11.59 -2.94 -5.00
CA GLU A 6 -12.85 -2.37 -4.50
C GLU A 6 -13.94 -2.41 -5.58
N ILE A 7 -13.63 -2.03 -6.82
CA ILE A 7 -14.56 -2.08 -7.95
C ILE A 7 -15.00 -3.51 -8.26
N GLU A 8 -14.07 -4.47 -8.27
CA GLU A 8 -14.38 -5.90 -8.48
C GLU A 8 -15.36 -6.46 -7.43
N LEU A 9 -15.25 -6.00 -6.18
CA LEU A 9 -16.15 -6.41 -5.09
C LEU A 9 -17.50 -5.69 -5.14
N GLU A 10 -17.52 -4.43 -5.58
CA GLU A 10 -18.74 -3.64 -5.79
C GLU A 10 -19.56 -4.14 -6.98
N TRP A 11 -18.88 -4.51 -8.06
CA TRP A 11 -19.48 -4.88 -9.34
C TRP A 11 -18.95 -6.25 -9.80
N PRO A 12 -19.27 -7.33 -9.06
CA PRO A 12 -18.84 -8.66 -9.45
C PRO A 12 -19.51 -9.02 -10.79
N TYR A 13 -18.73 -9.55 -11.73
CA TYR A 13 -19.28 -10.07 -12.97
C TYR A 13 -20.25 -11.21 -12.65
N ARG A 14 -21.52 -11.06 -13.07
CA ARG A 14 -22.56 -12.07 -12.90
C ARG A 14 -23.09 -12.46 -14.27
N GLU A 15 -22.86 -13.70 -14.67
CA GLU A 15 -23.58 -14.32 -15.79
C GLU A 15 -24.99 -14.64 -15.29
N PHE A 16 -25.95 -13.76 -15.60
CA PHE A 16 -27.39 -13.89 -15.33
C PHE A 16 -27.80 -14.02 -13.85
N GLN A 17 -28.43 -12.98 -13.31
CA GLN A 17 -29.28 -13.12 -12.12
C GLN A 17 -30.66 -12.54 -12.38
N ASP A 18 -31.66 -13.41 -12.20
CA ASP A 18 -33.09 -13.17 -12.36
C ASP A 18 -33.56 -12.14 -11.31
N GLU A 19 -34.09 -10.99 -11.76
CA GLU A 19 -34.58 -9.92 -10.91
C GLU A 19 -35.99 -10.23 -10.42
N ASN A 20 -36.11 -10.95 -9.29
CA ASN A 20 -37.37 -11.03 -8.58
C ASN A 20 -37.27 -10.24 -7.27
N VAL A 21 -37.63 -8.95 -7.31
CA VAL A 21 -37.57 -8.04 -6.16
C VAL A 21 -38.97 -7.56 -5.78
N GLY A 22 -39.60 -8.32 -4.87
CA GLY A 22 -40.78 -7.89 -4.12
C GLY A 22 -40.40 -7.28 -2.76
N GLY A 23 -40.96 -6.10 -2.47
CA GLY A 23 -41.16 -5.59 -1.10
C GLY A 23 -40.02 -4.78 -0.46
N GLY A 24 -40.13 -3.44 -0.46
CA GLY A 24 -39.44 -2.55 0.49
C GLY A 24 -38.12 -1.91 -0.01
N ARG A 25 -38.21 -0.84 -0.80
CA ARG A 25 -37.05 -0.15 -1.43
C ARG A 25 -35.97 0.33 -0.44
N SER A 26 -36.33 0.74 0.77
CA SER A 26 -35.39 1.29 1.76
C SER A 26 -34.56 0.21 2.45
N THR A 27 -35.19 -0.86 2.95
CA THR A 27 -34.53 -1.96 3.67
C THR A 27 -33.57 -2.74 2.76
N ILE A 28 -33.95 -2.95 1.49
CA ILE A 28 -33.13 -3.66 0.51
C ILE A 28 -31.83 -2.90 0.22
N THR A 29 -31.86 -1.57 0.20
CA THR A 29 -30.67 -0.74 -0.08
C THR A 29 -29.68 -0.77 1.09
N SER A 30 -30.16 -0.63 2.32
CA SER A 30 -29.32 -0.70 3.52
C SER A 30 -28.68 -2.09 3.68
N PHE A 31 -29.44 -3.15 3.42
CA PHE A 31 -28.93 -4.53 3.49
C PHE A 31 -27.81 -4.80 2.47
N LYS A 32 -27.99 -4.34 1.23
CA LYS A 32 -26.96 -4.45 0.18
C LYS A 32 -25.68 -3.67 0.51
N ALA A 33 -25.82 -2.48 1.10
CA ALA A 33 -24.66 -1.69 1.51
C ALA A 33 -23.87 -2.40 2.63
N GLN A 34 -24.57 -2.99 3.60
CA GLN A 34 -23.94 -3.73 4.68
C GLN A 34 -23.25 -5.01 4.18
N GLU A 35 -23.89 -5.76 3.29
CA GLU A 35 -23.30 -6.95 2.64
C GLU A 35 -22.02 -6.60 1.87
N LEU A 36 -21.98 -5.43 1.20
CA LEU A 36 -20.79 -4.95 0.50
C LEU A 36 -19.65 -4.61 1.48
N ILE A 37 -19.96 -3.95 2.59
CA ILE A 37 -18.96 -3.65 3.64
C ILE A 37 -18.39 -4.95 4.19
N GLU A 38 -19.25 -5.90 4.55
CA GLU A 38 -18.82 -7.22 5.03
C GLU A 38 -17.91 -7.93 4.03
N LYS A 39 -18.23 -7.90 2.73
CA LYS A 39 -17.37 -8.47 1.68
C LYS A 39 -16.00 -7.80 1.61
N LYS A 40 -15.93 -6.48 1.75
CA LYS A 40 -14.65 -5.75 1.75
C LYS A 40 -13.83 -6.04 3.01
N GLU A 41 -14.48 -6.15 4.17
CA GLU A 41 -13.83 -6.49 5.44
C GLU A 41 -13.29 -7.93 5.44
N GLN A 42 -14.03 -8.85 4.81
CA GLN A 42 -13.66 -10.27 4.73
C GLN A 42 -12.63 -10.57 3.63
N ASP A 43 -12.40 -9.67 2.66
CA ASP A 43 -11.44 -9.90 1.58
C ASP A 43 -9.98 -9.82 2.08
N PRO A 44 -9.25 -10.96 2.18
CA PRO A 44 -7.92 -10.96 2.80
C PRO A 44 -6.88 -10.21 1.96
N TYR A 45 -7.07 -10.14 0.65
CA TYR A 45 -6.16 -9.44 -0.25
C TYR A 45 -6.32 -7.92 -0.10
N LEU A 46 -7.55 -7.42 -0.05
CA LEU A 46 -7.86 -6.02 0.17
C LEU A 46 -7.37 -5.55 1.54
N GLN A 47 -7.62 -6.34 2.59
CA GLN A 47 -7.11 -6.04 3.94
C GLN A 47 -5.58 -5.98 3.97
N ARG A 48 -4.89 -6.91 3.27
CA ARG A 48 -3.43 -6.86 3.11
C ARG A 48 -2.97 -5.58 2.41
N LEU A 49 -3.66 -5.13 1.36
CA LEU A 49 -3.30 -3.91 0.65
C LEU A 49 -3.49 -2.65 1.53
N TYR A 50 -4.57 -2.56 2.31
CA TYR A 50 -4.75 -1.48 3.26
C TYR A 50 -3.65 -1.47 4.33
N ARG A 51 -3.30 -2.64 4.87
CA ARG A 51 -2.19 -2.77 5.83
C ARG A 51 -0.88 -2.26 5.23
N LEU A 52 -0.55 -2.66 4.00
CA LEU A 52 0.67 -2.20 3.31
C LEU A 52 0.66 -0.69 3.08
N ARG A 53 -0.49 -0.11 2.74
CA ARG A 53 -0.64 1.35 2.60
C ARG A 53 -0.39 2.07 3.93
N MET A 54 -1.01 1.60 5.01
CA MET A 54 -0.81 2.17 6.35
C MET A 54 0.66 2.10 6.76
N ILE A 55 1.31 0.95 6.57
CA ILE A 55 2.72 0.76 6.91
C ILE A 55 3.61 1.69 6.10
N LYS A 56 3.32 1.86 4.80
CA LYS A 56 4.04 2.82 3.94
C LYS A 56 3.87 4.24 4.48
N ASP A 57 2.65 4.68 4.76
CA ASP A 57 2.37 6.04 5.20
C ASP A 57 3.05 6.33 6.55
N ASP A 58 2.99 5.38 7.49
CA ASP A 58 3.69 5.44 8.78
C ASP A 58 5.21 5.48 8.64
N LEU A 59 5.76 4.72 7.69
CA LEU A 59 7.19 4.67 7.42
C LEU A 59 7.68 5.98 6.81
N LEU A 60 6.89 6.59 5.92
CA LEU A 60 7.21 7.89 5.34
C LEU A 60 7.26 9.02 6.39
N ILE A 61 6.44 8.94 7.44
CA ILE A 61 6.46 9.90 8.56
C ILE A 61 7.78 9.82 9.34
N ASP A 62 8.27 8.61 9.60
CA ASP A 62 9.48 8.39 10.41
C ASP A 62 10.79 8.57 9.61
N MET A 63 10.71 8.62 8.28
CA MET A 63 11.87 8.84 7.42
C MET A 63 12.42 10.25 7.55
N THR A 64 13.75 10.35 7.70
CA THR A 64 14.45 11.63 7.51
C THR A 64 14.35 12.11 6.06
N LYS A 65 14.55 13.42 5.83
CA LYS A 65 14.52 14.02 4.48
C LYS A 65 15.41 13.27 3.48
N GLN A 66 16.64 12.93 3.86
CA GLN A 66 17.56 12.20 3.00
C GLN A 66 17.09 10.76 2.71
N GLN A 67 16.50 10.08 3.70
CA GLN A 67 15.91 8.75 3.51
C GLN A 67 14.71 8.79 2.56
N ARG A 68 13.89 9.84 2.64
CA ARG A 68 12.76 10.03 1.72
C ARG A 68 13.25 10.26 0.29
N GLN A 69 14.29 11.05 0.09
CA GLN A 69 14.90 11.25 -1.24
C GLN A 69 15.47 9.94 -1.80
N ILE A 70 16.17 9.14 -0.98
CA ILE A 70 16.61 7.79 -1.36
C ILE A 70 15.41 6.94 -1.78
N TYR A 71 14.32 7.01 -1.01
CA TYR A 71 13.13 6.22 -1.28
C TYR A 71 12.45 6.61 -2.60
N GLU A 72 12.29 7.91 -2.83
CA GLU A 72 11.72 8.45 -4.06
C GLU A 72 12.54 8.04 -5.29
N LEU A 73 13.86 8.27 -5.25
CA LEU A 73 14.75 7.88 -6.34
C LEU A 73 14.72 6.39 -6.60
N ARG A 74 14.73 5.54 -5.56
CA ARG A 74 14.87 4.10 -5.75
C ARG A 74 13.57 3.36 -6.09
N TRP A 75 12.42 3.84 -5.61
CA TRP A 75 11.15 3.10 -5.70
C TRP A 75 9.95 3.89 -6.25
N CYS A 76 10.04 5.21 -6.38
CA CYS A 76 8.93 6.02 -6.91
C CYS A 76 9.17 6.52 -8.34
N THR A 77 10.35 6.26 -8.90
CA THR A 77 10.66 6.62 -10.29
C THR A 77 10.55 5.39 -11.19
N ASP A 78 10.18 5.61 -12.45
CA ASP A 78 10.21 4.57 -13.49
C ASP A 78 11.63 4.28 -13.99
N ASP A 79 12.57 5.17 -13.65
CA ASP A 79 13.99 5.03 -13.97
C ASP A 79 14.65 3.99 -13.06
N TYR A 80 15.48 3.13 -13.66
CA TYR A 80 16.27 2.18 -12.88
C TYR A 80 17.52 2.86 -12.30
N TYR A 81 17.39 3.49 -11.14
CA TYR A 81 18.53 4.01 -10.38
C TYR A 81 19.14 2.93 -9.48
N ASP A 82 20.35 2.47 -9.79
CA ASP A 82 21.10 1.61 -8.88
C ASP A 82 21.52 2.36 -7.60
N TRP A 83 21.95 1.63 -6.57
CA TRP A 83 22.32 2.24 -5.30
C TRP A 83 23.51 3.20 -5.41
N LEU A 84 24.44 2.97 -6.32
CA LEU A 84 25.58 3.86 -6.49
C LEU A 84 25.08 5.19 -7.06
N LEU A 85 24.31 5.14 -8.14
CA LEU A 85 23.73 6.28 -8.82
C LEU A 85 22.79 7.08 -7.91
N VAL A 86 21.96 6.43 -7.08
CA VAL A 86 21.19 7.11 -6.03
C VAL A 86 22.12 7.89 -5.09
N GLY A 87 23.24 7.30 -4.68
CA GLY A 87 24.23 7.99 -3.86
C GLY A 87 24.89 9.19 -4.55
N GLU A 88 25.07 9.13 -5.87
CA GLU A 88 25.62 10.21 -6.70
C GLU A 88 24.66 11.38 -6.90
N LEU A 89 23.36 11.09 -7.04
CA LEU A 89 22.31 12.09 -7.29
C LEU A 89 21.86 12.85 -6.04
N LEU A 90 22.22 12.37 -4.85
CA LEU A 90 21.87 13.01 -3.59
C LEU A 90 22.83 14.16 -3.25
N GLU A 91 22.30 15.16 -2.55
CA GLU A 91 23.07 16.27 -2.02
C GLU A 91 22.99 16.33 -0.48
N PRO A 92 24.11 16.22 0.25
CA PRO A 92 25.46 15.94 -0.26
C PRO A 92 25.59 14.51 -0.79
N ARG A 93 26.48 14.33 -1.78
CA ARG A 93 26.79 13.03 -2.38
C ARG A 93 27.19 12.00 -1.32
N LEU A 94 26.67 10.79 -1.45
CA LEU A 94 27.00 9.67 -0.57
C LEU A 94 28.05 8.77 -1.22
N SER A 95 29.04 8.35 -0.42
CA SER A 95 29.94 7.27 -0.81
C SER A 95 29.18 5.93 -0.90
N LYS A 96 29.76 4.98 -1.64
CA LYS A 96 29.27 3.60 -1.72
C LYS A 96 28.94 3.00 -0.34
N ALA A 97 29.85 3.13 0.62
CA ALA A 97 29.63 2.60 1.97
C ALA A 97 28.44 3.29 2.69
N GLN A 98 28.28 4.60 2.51
CA GLN A 98 27.19 5.35 3.13
C GLN A 98 25.83 4.95 2.57
N ILE A 99 25.68 4.82 1.24
CA ILE A 99 24.38 4.48 0.66
C ILE A 99 23.93 3.07 1.05
N TYR A 100 24.84 2.10 1.11
CA TYR A 100 24.49 0.76 1.59
C TYR A 100 24.13 0.77 3.09
N ARG A 101 24.82 1.54 3.94
CA ARG A 101 24.41 1.71 5.35
C ARG A 101 23.03 2.36 5.48
N LYS A 102 22.71 3.35 4.64
CA LYS A 102 21.38 4.00 4.62
C LYS A 102 20.29 3.03 4.16
N ARG A 103 20.57 2.20 3.15
CA ARG A 103 19.69 1.10 2.73
C ARG A 103 19.39 0.16 3.88
N GLU A 104 20.40 -0.31 4.61
CA GLU A 104 20.17 -1.21 5.75
C GLU A 104 19.29 -0.53 6.81
N LYS A 105 19.52 0.76 7.10
CA LYS A 105 18.65 1.50 8.04
C LYS A 105 17.22 1.69 7.54
N LEU A 106 17.00 1.83 6.24
CA LEU A 106 15.66 1.85 5.65
C LEU A 106 14.97 0.48 5.79
N LEU A 107 15.70 -0.60 5.55
CA LEU A 107 15.18 -1.97 5.70
C LEU A 107 14.90 -2.30 7.17
N GLU A 108 15.76 -1.89 8.10
CA GLU A 108 15.52 -2.01 9.54
C GLU A 108 14.27 -1.24 9.95
N LEU A 109 14.07 -0.02 9.45
CA LEU A 109 12.87 0.77 9.75
C LEU A 109 11.60 0.06 9.27
N LEU A 110 11.61 -0.47 8.04
CA LEU A 110 10.50 -1.25 7.50
C LEU A 110 10.24 -2.51 8.32
N ALA A 111 11.28 -3.27 8.66
CA ALA A 111 11.16 -4.48 9.45
C ALA A 111 10.62 -4.20 10.87
N LYS A 112 10.97 -3.06 11.48
CA LYS A 112 10.38 -2.61 12.75
C LYS A 112 8.91 -2.27 12.62
N LYS A 113 8.50 -1.60 11.53
CA LYS A 113 7.08 -1.26 11.27
C LYS A 113 6.23 -2.50 10.98
N GLU A 114 6.79 -3.47 10.26
CA GLU A 114 6.15 -4.77 10.01
C GLU A 114 6.09 -5.68 11.25
N GLY A 115 6.81 -5.34 12.32
CA GLY A 115 6.89 -6.14 13.55
C GLY A 115 7.83 -7.35 13.45
N ILE A 116 8.65 -7.43 12.41
CA ILE A 116 9.67 -8.49 12.21
C ILE A 116 10.83 -8.28 13.19
N LEU A 117 11.26 -7.02 13.35
CA LEU A 117 12.27 -6.63 14.33
C LEU A 117 11.62 -5.97 15.54
N ARG A 118 12.03 -6.37 16.74
CA ARG A 118 11.61 -5.70 17.98
C ARG A 118 12.22 -4.30 18.05
N LYS A 119 11.46 -3.35 18.61
CA LYS A 119 11.84 -1.93 18.68
C LYS A 119 13.12 -1.72 19.45
#